data_AF-B8GHP3-F1
#
_entry.id   AF-B8GHP3-F1
#
_cell.length_a   1.000
_cell.length_b   1.000
_cell.length_c   1.000
_cell.angle_alpha   90.00
_cell.angle_beta   90.00
_cell.angle_gamma   90.00
#
_symmetry.space_group_name_H-M   'P 1'
#
loop_
_entity.id
_entity.type
_entity.pdbx_description
1 polymer ?
#
loop_
_entity_poly.entity_id
_entity_poly.type
_entity_poly.pdbx_seq_one_letter_code
_entity_poly.pdbx_strand_id
1 'polypeptide(L)'
;MTAITIRFFAQFRELLGERIQLVVPEGTTITEAVQIVCRERNEAATALFGEDGTFREYVILMQNGIRVNRTEAATTVVADEDEVAVFPPVAGG
;
A
#
# COMPACT_ATOMS: atom_id res chain seq x y z
N MET A 1 3.46 -8.56 -16.91
CA MET A 1 4.05 -8.41 -15.56
C MET A 1 4.40 -6.95 -15.40
N THR A 2 4.22 -6.40 -14.21
CA THR A 2 4.29 -4.96 -13.94
C THR A 2 5.25 -4.69 -12.80
N ALA A 3 6.26 -3.85 -12.99
CA ALA A 3 7.22 -3.46 -11.97
C ALA A 3 6.79 -2.14 -11.32
N ILE A 4 6.62 -2.15 -10.00
CA ILE A 4 6.16 -0.98 -9.24
C ILE A 4 7.06 -0.71 -8.04
N THR A 5 6.91 0.48 -7.46
CA THR A 5 7.50 0.84 -6.18
C THR A 5 6.41 1.11 -5.16
N ILE A 6 6.50 0.50 -3.98
CA ILE A 6 5.70 0.87 -2.80
C ILE A 6 6.60 1.59 -1.80
N ARG A 7 6.17 2.74 -1.30
CA ARG A 7 6.86 3.53 -0.28
C ARG A 7 6.04 3.60 0.99
N PHE A 8 6.67 3.26 2.11
CA PHE A 8 6.06 3.34 3.43
C PHE A 8 6.68 4.48 4.23
N PHE A 9 5.86 5.12 5.06
CA PHE A 9 6.25 6.29 5.84
C PHE A 9 6.01 6.09 7.33
N ALA A 10 6.75 6.85 8.16
CA ALA A 10 6.69 6.81 9.61
C ALA A 10 6.64 5.37 10.15
N GLN A 11 5.69 5.01 11.02
CA GLN A 11 5.63 3.67 11.62
C GLN A 11 5.58 2.51 10.60
N PHE A 12 4.98 2.73 9.42
CA PHE A 12 4.90 1.66 8.40
C PHE A 12 6.26 1.34 7.79
N ARG A 13 7.16 2.32 7.69
CA ARG A 13 8.51 2.11 7.16
C ARG A 13 9.38 1.29 8.11
N GLU A 14 9.13 1.39 9.41
CA GLU A 14 9.81 0.58 10.43
C GLU A 14 9.35 -0.88 10.36
N LEU A 15 8.07 -1.10 10.07
CA LEU A 15 7.49 -2.43 9.93
C LEU A 15 7.88 -3.12 8.61
N LEU A 16 7.84 -2.41 7.49
CA LEU A 16 7.92 -3.00 6.14
C LEU A 16 9.18 -2.60 5.35
N GLY A 17 9.92 -1.58 5.80
CA GLY A 17 10.98 -0.93 5.02
C GLY A 17 10.47 0.31 4.28
N GLU A 18 11.37 1.24 3.95
CA GLU A 18 11.00 2.54 3.37
C GLU A 18 10.54 2.45 1.90
N ARG A 19 11.23 1.66 1.08
CA ARG A 19 10.99 1.54 -0.35
C ARG A 19 11.11 0.08 -0.75
N ILE A 20 10.04 -0.47 -1.31
CA ILE A 20 9.95 -1.86 -1.76
C ILE A 20 9.67 -1.84 -3.26
N GLN A 21 10.55 -2.46 -4.04
CA GLN A 21 10.33 -2.71 -5.45
C GLN A 21 9.84 -4.14 -5.62
N LEU A 22 8.76 -4.33 -6.36
CA LEU A 22 8.18 -5.64 -6.62
C LEU A 22 7.63 -5.72 -8.04
N VAL A 23 7.65 -6.93 -8.59
CA VAL A 23 7.03 -7.26 -9.86
C VAL A 23 5.77 -8.05 -9.58
N VAL A 24 4.64 -7.55 -10.07
CA VAL A 24 3.32 -8.15 -9.88
C VAL A 24 2.70 -8.58 -11.23
N PRO A 25 1.73 -9.49 -11.23
CA PRO A 25 0.94 -9.78 -12.43
C PRO A 25 0.24 -8.53 -12.99
N GLU A 26 -0.05 -8.53 -14.29
CA GLU A 26 -0.92 -7.51 -14.86
C GLU A 26 -2.33 -7.63 -14.28
N GLY A 27 -2.98 -6.49 -14.04
CA GLY A 27 -4.30 -6.45 -13.40
C GLY A 27 -4.26 -6.49 -11.88
N THR A 28 -3.09 -6.57 -11.24
CA THR A 28 -2.96 -6.45 -9.78
C THR A 28 -3.38 -5.05 -9.31
N THR A 29 -4.17 -5.01 -8.25
CA THR A 29 -4.66 -3.77 -7.63
C THR A 29 -3.68 -3.20 -6.61
N ILE A 30 -3.85 -1.94 -6.23
CA ILE A 30 -3.07 -1.31 -5.15
C ILE A 30 -3.17 -2.12 -3.86
N THR A 31 -4.38 -2.56 -3.49
CA THR A 31 -4.62 -3.38 -2.29
C THR A 31 -3.84 -4.68 -2.35
N GLU A 32 -3.96 -5.44 -3.44
CA GLU A 32 -3.25 -6.72 -3.61
C GLU A 32 -1.73 -6.52 -3.59
N ALA A 33 -1.22 -5.47 -4.24
CA ALA A 33 0.20 -5.17 -4.26
C ALA A 33 0.77 -4.92 -2.86
N VAL A 34 0.05 -4.16 -2.02
CA VAL A 34 0.48 -3.93 -0.63
C VAL A 34 0.31 -5.20 0.22
N GLN A 35 -0.74 -5.99 0.01
CA GLN A 35 -0.92 -7.28 0.69
C GLN A 35 0.23 -8.24 0.42
N ILE A 36 0.76 -8.28 -0.82
CA ILE A 36 1.94 -9.09 -1.17
C ILE A 36 3.14 -8.71 -0.29
N VAL A 37 3.39 -7.41 -0.09
CA VAL A 37 4.48 -6.94 0.77
C VAL A 37 4.27 -7.30 2.23
N CYS A 38 3.01 -7.28 2.70
CA CYS A 38 2.66 -7.59 4.09
C CYS A 38 2.59 -9.10 4.40
N ARG A 39 2.63 -9.99 3.40
CA ARG A 39 2.38 -11.43 3.56
C ARG A 39 3.27 -12.11 4.61
N GLU A 40 4.53 -11.69 4.70
CA GLU A 40 5.50 -12.26 5.65
C GLU A 40 5.55 -11.49 6.99
N ARG A 41 4.71 -10.46 7.18
CA ARG A 41 4.73 -9.55 8.34
C ARG A 41 3.34 -9.32 8.91
N ASN A 42 2.91 -10.23 9.79
CA ASN A 42 1.57 -10.22 10.41
C ASN A 42 1.25 -8.89 11.12
N GLU A 43 2.22 -8.28 11.80
CA GLU A 43 2.04 -7.00 12.47
C GLU A 43 1.70 -5.88 11.48
N ALA A 44 2.43 -5.83 10.36
CA ALA A 44 2.21 -4.84 9.31
C ALA A 44 0.86 -5.05 8.61
N ALA A 45 0.50 -6.31 8.32
CA ALA A 45 -0.80 -6.64 7.77
C ALA A 45 -1.93 -6.17 8.69
N THR A 46 -1.81 -6.42 9.99
CA THR A 46 -2.79 -6.01 11.00
C THR A 46 -2.87 -4.49 11.14
N ALA A 47 -1.76 -3.77 10.98
CA ALA A 47 -1.70 -2.32 11.05
C ALA A 47 -2.27 -1.62 9.81
N LEU A 48 -2.21 -2.25 8.63
CA LEU A 48 -2.68 -1.67 7.37
C LEU A 48 -4.10 -2.09 7.00
N PHE A 49 -4.48 -3.34 7.29
CA PHE A 49 -5.73 -3.92 6.83
C PHE A 49 -6.71 -4.20 7.96
N GLY A 50 -8.00 -4.03 7.66
CA GLY A 50 -9.11 -4.48 8.48
C GLY A 50 -9.36 -5.98 8.33
N GLU A 51 -10.35 -6.50 9.06
CA GLU A 51 -10.75 -7.91 9.02
C GLU A 51 -11.34 -8.33 7.66
N ASP A 52 -11.87 -7.36 6.92
CA ASP A 52 -12.41 -7.50 5.56
C ASP A 52 -11.33 -7.48 4.47
N GLY A 53 -10.05 -7.33 4.84
CA GLY A 53 -8.93 -7.22 3.92
C GLY A 53 -8.81 -5.86 3.23
N THR A 54 -9.64 -4.88 3.59
CA THR A 54 -9.54 -3.50 3.07
C THR A 54 -8.58 -2.67 3.92
N PHE A 55 -8.08 -1.56 3.38
CA PHE A 55 -7.24 -0.65 4.16
C PHE A 55 -8.03 -0.01 5.31
N ARG A 56 -7.42 0.05 6.49
CA ARG A 56 -8.00 0.71 7.67
C ARG A 56 -8.24 2.19 7.44
N GLU A 57 -9.18 2.74 8.20
CA GLU A 57 -9.70 4.11 7.97
C GLU A 57 -8.67 5.22 8.00
N TYR A 58 -7.66 5.02 8.82
CA TYR A 58 -6.59 5.97 9.01
C TYR A 58 -5.46 5.85 7.99
N VAL A 59 -5.47 4.83 7.12
CA VAL A 59 -4.43 4.62 6.10
C VAL A 59 -4.67 5.56 4.93
N ILE A 60 -3.62 6.29 4.56
CA ILE A 60 -3.63 7.22 3.44
C ILE A 60 -2.84 6.60 2.30
N LEU A 61 -3.45 6.54 1.12
CA LEU A 61 -2.86 5.99 -0.09
C LEU A 61 -2.68 7.09 -1.12
N MET A 62 -1.55 7.06 -1.82
CA MET A 62 -1.33 7.85 -3.02
C MET A 62 -0.76 6.95 -4.12
N GLN A 63 -1.21 7.15 -5.34
CA GLN A 63 -0.62 6.59 -6.55
C GLN A 63 -0.04 7.75 -7.36
N ASN A 64 1.27 7.73 -7.60
CA ASN A 64 1.99 8.78 -8.35
C ASN A 64 1.72 10.21 -7.83
N GLY A 65 1.61 10.35 -6.51
CA GLY A 65 1.32 11.63 -5.83
C GLY A 65 -0.16 12.04 -5.83
N ILE A 66 -1.06 11.27 -6.44
CA ILE A 66 -2.50 11.49 -6.44
C ILE A 66 -3.13 10.62 -5.37
N ARG A 67 -3.97 11.22 -4.52
CA ARG A 67 -4.64 10.49 -3.42
C ARG A 67 -5.67 9.51 -3.99
N VAL A 68 -5.61 8.27 -3.52
CA VAL A 68 -6.56 7.20 -3.88
C VAL A 68 -7.41 6.85 -2.66
N ASN A 69 -8.72 6.68 -2.86
CA ASN A 69 -9.60 6.26 -1.78
C ASN A 69 -9.36 4.79 -1.44
N ARG A 70 -9.54 4.40 -0.18
CA ARG A 70 -9.32 3.01 0.27
C ARG A 70 -10.24 2.01 -0.43
N THR A 71 -11.48 2.40 -0.70
CA THR A 71 -12.45 1.59 -1.46
C THR A 71 -12.07 1.47 -2.93
N GLU A 72 -11.50 2.54 -3.49
CA GLU A 72 -11.03 2.59 -4.87
C GLU A 72 -9.74 1.78 -5.06
N ALA A 73 -8.85 1.78 -4.07
CA ALA A 73 -7.59 1.02 -4.11
C ALA A 73 -7.79 -0.50 -4.30
N ALA A 74 -8.96 -1.05 -3.96
CA ALA A 74 -9.33 -2.43 -4.20
C ALA A 74 -9.71 -2.73 -5.66
N THR A 75 -9.91 -1.71 -6.49
CA THR A 75 -10.22 -1.84 -7.93
C THR A 75 -9.23 -1.07 -8.82
N THR A 76 -8.44 -0.14 -8.27
CA THR A 76 -7.38 0.56 -8.97
C THR A 76 -6.21 -0.37 -9.26
N VAL A 77 -6.01 -0.67 -10.55
CA VAL A 77 -4.89 -1.48 -11.04
C VAL A 77 -3.61 -0.64 -11.08
N VAL A 78 -2.49 -1.25 -10.68
CA VAL A 78 -1.16 -0.65 -10.81
C VAL A 78 -0.58 -0.86 -12.20
N ALA A 79 0.10 0.15 -12.72
CA ALA A 79 0.79 0.15 -14.01
C ALA A 79 2.32 0.13 -13.81
N ASP A 80 3.05 -0.10 -14.89
CA ASP A 80 4.51 -0.19 -14.83
C ASP A 80 5.09 1.16 -14.42
N GLU A 81 6.14 1.12 -13.59
CA GLU A 81 6.78 2.30 -13.01
C GLU A 81 5.93 3.10 -12.00
N ASP A 82 4.74 2.60 -11.63
CA ASP A 82 3.91 3.25 -10.61
C ASP A 82 4.61 3.33 -9.25
N GLU A 83 4.42 4.46 -8.58
CA GLU A 83 4.76 4.66 -7.17
C GLU A 83 3.49 4.70 -6.32
N VAL A 84 3.34 3.73 -5.42
CA VAL A 84 2.29 3.71 -4.39
C VAL A 84 2.89 4.15 -3.06
N ALA A 85 2.39 5.24 -2.49
CA ALA A 85 2.81 5.72 -1.17
C ALA A 85 1.75 5.42 -0.11
N VAL A 86 2.18 4.84 1.01
CA VAL A 86 1.33 4.39 2.11
C VAL A 86 1.74 5.12 3.40
N PHE A 87 0.85 5.98 3.89
CA PHE A 87 1.09 6.78 5.09
C PHE A 87 0.18 6.34 6.24
N PRO A 88 0.70 6.32 7.48
CA PRO A 88 -0.14 6.21 8.67
C PRO A 88 -1.02 7.47 8.84
N PRO A 89 -1.97 7.48 9.79
CA PRO A 89 -2.71 8.69 10.11
C PRO A 89 -1.73 9.83 10.38
N VAL A 90 -1.97 10.96 9.73
CA VAL A 90 -1.32 12.22 10.11
C VAL A 90 -1.91 12.64 11.45
N ALA A 91 -1.13 12.51 12.52
CA ALA A 91 -1.39 13.26 13.73
C ALA A 91 -1.13 14.73 13.40
N GLY A 92 -2.19 15.51 13.27
CA GLY A 92 -2.07 16.97 13.15
C GLY A 92 -1.38 17.51 14.40
N GLY A 93 -0.27 18.23 14.18
CA GLY A 93 0.31 19.13 15.18
C GLY A 93 -0.40 20.48 15.15
#